data_AF-A0A259SX95-F1
#
_entry.id   AF-A0A259SX95-F1
#
_cell.length_a   1.000
_cell.length_b   1.000
_cell.length_c   1.000
_cell.angle_alpha   90.00
_cell.angle_beta   90.00
_cell.angle_gamma   90.00
#
_symmetry.space_group_name_H-M   'P 1'
#
loop_
_entity.id
_entity.type
_entity.pdbx_description
1 polymer ?
#
loop_
_entity_poly.entity_id
_entity_poly.type
_entity_poly.pdbx_seq_one_letter_code
_entity_poly.pdbx_strand_id
1 'polypeptide(L)'
;MVERNLDLAAELGITIAPEIHPPTPIRHPVVDDYIALIQRTGTKNFGLLIDTGIFMTAAALEGLDGAAADEEDIPVPLRPLRVPPTDLLDIAPYVVFVQAKFYEVDENLHDLHIPWLGVLRALRDGGYDGWLSSEYEGRREPDRGKTMVRRQHAMFHELAARL
;
A
#
# COMPACT_ATOMS: atom_id res chain seq x y z
N MET A 1 16.43 11.33 12.61
CA MET A 1 16.28 10.33 13.70
C MET A 1 16.49 8.90 13.21
N VAL A 2 15.89 8.49 12.09
CA VAL A 2 16.07 7.15 11.49
C VAL A 2 17.54 6.77 11.31
N GLU A 3 18.36 7.65 10.73
CA GLU A 3 19.77 7.37 10.42
C GLU A 3 20.58 6.88 11.63
N ARG A 4 20.27 7.37 12.84
CA ARG A 4 20.95 6.96 14.09
C ARG A 4 20.66 5.52 14.52
N ASN A 5 19.65 4.88 13.93
CA ASN A 5 19.25 3.51 14.25
C ASN A 5 19.73 2.51 13.18
N LEU A 6 20.38 2.95 12.09
CA LEU A 6 20.75 2.07 10.99
C LEU A 6 21.79 1.02 11.40
N ASP A 7 22.78 1.41 12.22
CA ASP A 7 23.82 0.48 12.69
C ASP A 7 23.21 -0.64 13.56
N LEU A 8 22.30 -0.28 14.47
CA LEU A 8 21.60 -1.24 15.31
C LEU A 8 20.64 -2.12 14.48
N ALA A 9 19.95 -1.53 13.49
CA ALA A 9 19.10 -2.30 12.59
C ALA A 9 19.91 -3.33 11.79
N ALA A 10 21.12 -2.96 11.35
CA ALA A 10 22.05 -3.87 10.67
C ALA A 10 22.56 -4.98 11.60
N GLU A 11 22.95 -4.64 12.84
CA GLU A 11 23.37 -5.62 13.86
C GLU A 11 22.26 -6.65 14.15
N LEU A 12 21.01 -6.20 14.21
CA LEU A 12 19.85 -7.05 14.49
C LEU A 12 19.27 -7.74 13.25
N GLY A 13 19.75 -7.43 12.04
CA GLY A 13 19.17 -7.95 10.80
C GLY A 13 17.73 -7.49 10.55
N ILE A 14 17.36 -6.31 11.05
CA ILE A 14 16.02 -5.71 10.92
C ILE A 14 16.03 -4.69 9.79
N THR A 15 14.95 -4.62 9.02
CA THR A 15 14.73 -3.55 8.03
C THR A 15 13.69 -2.57 8.58
N ILE A 16 14.05 -1.29 8.63
CA ILE A 16 13.14 -0.19 8.96
C ILE A 16 12.46 0.24 7.65
N ALA A 17 11.12 0.23 7.62
CA ALA A 17 10.37 0.60 6.43
C ALA A 17 9.28 1.63 6.80
N PRO A 18 9.53 2.95 6.65
CA PRO A 18 8.44 3.92 6.71
C PRO A 18 7.39 3.60 5.64
N GLU A 19 6.14 3.75 6.04
CA GLU A 19 5.00 3.54 5.19
C GLU A 19 4.71 4.79 4.35
N ILE A 20 4.57 4.60 3.03
CA ILE A 20 4.05 5.61 2.11
C ILE A 20 2.55 5.39 2.01
N HIS A 21 1.80 6.22 2.74
CA HIS A 21 0.33 6.17 2.86
C HIS A 21 -0.28 7.57 2.64
N PRO A 22 -1.59 7.67 2.35
CA PRO A 22 -2.27 8.96 2.24
C PRO A 22 -2.06 9.81 3.50
N PRO A 23 -1.72 11.10 3.38
CA PRO A 23 -1.79 11.94 2.17
C PRO A 23 -0.55 11.93 1.27
N THR A 24 0.46 11.11 1.56
CA THR A 24 1.76 11.16 0.87
C THR A 24 1.73 10.29 -0.39
N PRO A 25 1.78 10.86 -1.61
CA PRO A 25 1.94 10.08 -2.84
C PRO A 25 3.38 9.60 -3.00
N ILE A 26 3.62 8.69 -3.96
CA ILE A 26 4.99 8.24 -4.32
C ILE A 26 5.87 9.44 -4.70
N ARG A 27 5.33 10.37 -5.49
CA ARG A 27 6.04 11.59 -5.92
C ARG A 27 5.87 12.67 -4.87
N HIS A 28 6.68 12.61 -3.82
CA HIS A 28 6.64 13.57 -2.71
C HIS A 28 8.04 13.77 -2.12
N PRO A 29 8.39 15.00 -1.64
CA PRO A 29 9.71 15.27 -1.07
C PRO A 29 10.12 14.34 0.09
N VAL A 30 9.14 13.85 0.86
CA VAL A 30 9.39 12.87 1.93
C VAL A 30 9.90 11.53 1.38
N VAL A 31 9.36 11.09 0.24
CA VAL A 31 9.82 9.85 -0.44
C VAL A 31 11.22 10.08 -1.02
N ASP A 32 11.45 11.25 -1.62
CA ASP A 32 12.77 11.65 -2.13
C ASP A 32 13.83 11.65 -1.02
N ASP A 33 13.49 12.17 0.17
CA ASP A 33 14.37 12.19 1.34
C ASP A 33 14.71 10.77 1.83
N TYR A 34 13.76 9.84 1.80
CA TYR A 34 14.00 8.44 2.13
C TYR A 34 14.92 7.75 1.11
N ILE A 35 14.69 7.98 -0.18
CA ILE A 35 15.54 7.46 -1.26
C ILE A 35 16.95 8.04 -1.14
N ALA A 36 17.07 9.34 -0.89
CA ALA A 36 18.36 10.01 -0.68
C ALA A 36 19.11 9.44 0.54
N LEU A 37 18.41 9.09 1.62
CA LEU A 37 19.01 8.40 2.76
C LEU A 37 19.58 7.04 2.37
N ILE A 38 18.82 6.23 1.62
CA ILE A 38 19.27 4.91 1.13
C ILE A 38 20.50 5.07 0.24
N GLN A 39 20.45 5.98 -0.73
CA GLN A 39 21.53 6.21 -1.69
C GLN A 39 22.80 6.74 -1.00
N ARG A 40 22.67 7.69 -0.07
CA ARG A 40 23.80 8.29 0.65
C ARG A 40 24.49 7.29 1.58
N THR A 41 23.72 6.48 2.29
CA THR A 41 24.26 5.56 3.32
C THR A 41 24.65 4.20 2.74
N GLY A 42 24.07 3.80 1.61
CA GLY A 42 24.23 2.46 1.05
C GLY A 42 23.60 1.35 1.90
N THR A 43 22.80 1.69 2.91
CA THR A 43 22.20 0.72 3.84
C THR A 43 21.30 -0.28 3.13
N LYS A 44 21.24 -1.50 3.67
CA LYS A 44 20.28 -2.55 3.26
C LYS A 44 19.17 -2.76 4.29
N ASN A 45 19.24 -2.05 5.41
CA ASN A 45 18.35 -2.17 6.57
C ASN A 45 17.32 -1.03 6.63
N PHE A 46 17.13 -0.34 5.51
CA PHE A 46 16.10 0.67 5.33
C PHE A 46 15.51 0.59 3.93
N GLY A 47 14.19 0.64 3.82
CA GLY A 47 13.47 0.59 2.56
C GLY A 47 12.11 1.28 2.67
N LEU A 48 11.28 1.15 1.66
CA LEU A 48 9.93 1.73 1.61
C LEU A 48 8.89 0.63 1.81
N LEU A 49 7.92 0.88 2.67
CA LEU A 49 6.68 0.13 2.72
C LEU A 49 5.63 0.89 1.90
N ILE A 50 4.94 0.21 1.00
CA ILE A 50 3.86 0.81 0.21
C ILE A 50 2.51 0.38 0.74
N ASP A 51 1.69 1.37 1.13
CA ASP A 51 0.28 1.19 1.40
C ASP A 51 -0.51 1.37 0.10
N THR A 52 -1.24 0.33 -0.33
CA THR A 52 -2.00 0.37 -1.59
C THR A 52 -3.20 1.35 -1.57
N GLY A 53 -3.56 1.90 -0.41
CA GLY A 53 -4.51 3.00 -0.28
C GLY A 53 -4.14 4.24 -1.10
N ILE A 54 -2.85 4.48 -1.37
CA ILE A 54 -2.44 5.59 -2.24
C ILE A 54 -2.95 5.45 -3.70
N PHE A 55 -3.27 4.22 -4.14
CA PHE A 55 -3.77 3.94 -5.48
C PHE A 55 -5.30 4.03 -5.60
N MET A 56 -6.00 4.32 -4.51
CA MET A 56 -7.47 4.37 -4.51
C MET A 56 -8.00 5.36 -5.56
N THR A 57 -8.98 4.88 -6.32
CA THR A 57 -9.71 5.63 -7.37
C THR A 57 -11.14 5.99 -6.98
N ALA A 58 -11.63 5.46 -5.86
CA ALA A 58 -12.91 5.82 -5.27
C ALA A 58 -12.73 5.95 -3.74
N ALA A 59 -13.57 6.76 -3.10
CA ALA A 59 -13.57 6.87 -1.65
C ALA A 59 -14.03 5.55 -1.01
N ALA A 60 -13.46 5.21 0.14
CA ALA A 60 -13.80 4.00 0.90
C ALA A 60 -14.71 4.33 2.08
N LEU A 61 -16.01 4.48 1.81
CA LEU A 61 -17.00 4.82 2.84
C LEU A 61 -17.20 3.69 3.86
N GLU A 62 -16.81 2.47 3.50
CA GLU A 62 -16.82 1.28 4.34
C GLU A 62 -15.88 1.40 5.53
N GLY A 63 -14.86 2.26 5.44
CA GLY A 63 -13.93 2.56 6.53
C GLY A 63 -14.42 3.67 7.48
N LEU A 64 -15.59 4.27 7.23
CA LEU A 64 -16.13 5.32 8.10
C LEU A 64 -16.69 4.77 9.41
N ASP A 65 -16.34 5.42 10.52
CA ASP A 65 -17.06 5.30 11.78
C ASP A 65 -18.30 6.22 11.74
N GLY A 66 -19.34 5.79 11.02
CA GLY A 66 -20.59 6.53 10.87
C GLY A 66 -20.88 6.95 9.42
N ALA A 67 -21.52 8.10 9.24
CA ALA A 67 -21.82 8.67 7.93
C ALA A 67 -21.05 9.98 7.72
N ALA A 68 -20.57 10.20 6.49
CA ALA A 68 -20.12 11.51 6.04
C ALA A 68 -21.33 12.29 5.51
N ALA A 69 -21.48 13.57 5.88
CA ALA A 69 -22.55 14.40 5.34
C ALA A 69 -22.17 14.92 3.95
N ASP A 70 -20.92 15.35 3.80
CA ASP A 70 -20.34 15.84 2.54
C ASP A 70 -18.97 15.19 2.23
N GLU A 71 -18.44 15.40 1.01
CA GLU A 71 -17.16 14.81 0.57
C GLU A 71 -15.96 15.31 1.41
N GLU A 72 -16.04 16.56 1.89
CA GLU A 72 -15.06 17.19 2.77
C GLU A 72 -15.01 16.54 4.17
N ASP A 73 -16.05 15.82 4.58
CA ASP A 73 -16.10 15.11 5.86
C ASP A 73 -15.43 13.74 5.82
N ILE A 74 -15.15 13.21 4.62
CA ILE A 74 -14.48 11.92 4.47
C ILE A 74 -13.06 12.06 5.00
N PRO A 75 -12.58 11.27 5.98
CA PRO A 75 -11.20 11.33 6.45
C PRO A 75 -10.19 11.13 5.31
N VAL A 76 -9.05 11.84 5.36
CA VAL A 76 -8.00 11.79 4.33
C VAL A 76 -7.59 10.37 3.91
N PRO A 77 -7.41 9.39 4.83
CA PRO A 77 -7.07 8.02 4.45
C PRO A 77 -8.11 7.31 3.59
N LEU A 78 -9.37 7.73 3.65
CA LEU A 78 -10.49 7.14 2.90
C LEU A 78 -10.76 7.86 1.57
N ARG A 79 -10.03 8.96 1.28
CA ARG A 79 -10.17 9.70 0.02
C ARG A 79 -9.26 9.10 -1.05
N PRO A 80 -9.69 9.11 -2.33
CA PRO A 80 -8.87 8.62 -3.42
C PRO A 80 -7.73 9.59 -3.72
N LEU A 81 -6.48 9.18 -3.45
CA LEU A 81 -5.28 9.95 -3.84
C LEU A 81 -4.93 9.76 -5.33
N ARG A 82 -5.41 8.68 -5.96
CA ARG A 82 -5.28 8.39 -7.39
C ARG A 82 -3.82 8.38 -7.89
N VAL A 83 -2.88 7.93 -7.05
CA VAL A 83 -1.50 7.72 -7.52
C VAL A 83 -1.53 6.72 -8.68
N PRO A 84 -0.89 7.01 -9.82
CA PRO A 84 -0.76 6.03 -10.89
C PRO A 84 0.04 4.81 -10.41
N PRO A 85 -0.45 3.57 -10.55
CA PRO A 85 0.32 2.39 -10.12
C PRO A 85 1.71 2.29 -10.76
N THR A 86 1.88 2.80 -11.98
CA THR A 86 3.17 2.84 -12.69
C THR A 86 4.24 3.67 -11.99
N ASP A 87 3.87 4.60 -11.09
CA ASP A 87 4.85 5.35 -10.30
C ASP A 87 5.66 4.42 -9.37
N LEU A 88 5.19 3.21 -9.08
CA LEU A 88 5.99 2.19 -8.38
C LEU A 88 7.29 1.86 -9.12
N LEU A 89 7.32 1.95 -10.45
CA LEU A 89 8.51 1.64 -11.24
C LEU A 89 9.67 2.59 -10.91
N ASP A 90 9.36 3.84 -10.55
CA ASP A 90 10.35 4.85 -10.21
C ASP A 90 11.05 4.54 -8.86
N ILE A 91 10.39 3.77 -7.99
CA ILE A 91 10.86 3.49 -6.62
C ILE A 91 11.06 1.99 -6.32
N ALA A 92 10.78 1.10 -7.28
CA ALA A 92 10.77 -0.35 -7.08
C ALA A 92 12.04 -0.90 -6.40
N PRO A 93 13.28 -0.43 -6.72
CA PRO A 93 14.49 -0.90 -6.05
C PRO A 93 14.55 -0.62 -4.54
N TYR A 94 13.68 0.25 -4.03
CA TYR A 94 13.64 0.67 -2.63
C TYR A 94 12.44 0.07 -1.87
N VAL A 95 11.49 -0.56 -2.56
CA VAL A 95 10.30 -1.14 -1.94
C VAL A 95 10.64 -2.50 -1.33
N VAL A 96 10.44 -2.62 -0.01
CA VAL A 96 10.75 -3.85 0.74
C VAL A 96 9.50 -4.59 1.21
N PHE A 97 8.37 -3.89 1.31
CA PHE A 97 7.12 -4.47 1.79
C PHE A 97 5.92 -3.77 1.15
N VAL A 98 4.86 -4.52 0.90
CA VAL A 98 3.59 -3.95 0.44
C VAL A 98 2.49 -4.33 1.42
N GLN A 99 1.86 -3.29 1.95
CA GLN A 99 0.65 -3.38 2.74
C GLN A 99 -0.52 -3.30 1.77
N ALA A 100 -1.12 -4.44 1.51
CA ALA A 100 -2.23 -4.60 0.58
C ALA A 100 -3.55 -4.16 1.24
N LYS A 101 -3.61 -2.87 1.61
CA LYS A 101 -4.79 -2.20 2.15
C LYS A 101 -5.96 -2.32 1.19
N PHE A 102 -7.14 -2.62 1.72
CA PHE A 102 -8.39 -2.69 0.98
C PHE A 102 -9.60 -2.56 1.92
N TYR A 103 -10.77 -2.28 1.34
CA TYR A 103 -12.00 -1.99 2.11
C TYR A 103 -13.17 -2.89 1.71
N GLU A 104 -13.40 -3.09 0.42
CA GLU A 104 -14.51 -3.91 -0.07
C GLU A 104 -14.10 -4.63 -1.36
N VAL A 105 -14.26 -5.95 -1.36
CA VAL A 105 -14.20 -6.78 -2.56
C VAL A 105 -15.57 -7.39 -2.75
N ASP A 106 -16.19 -7.10 -3.89
CA ASP A 106 -17.53 -7.54 -4.19
C ASP A 106 -17.61 -9.05 -4.50
N GLU A 107 -18.81 -9.54 -4.80
CA GLU A 107 -19.05 -10.96 -5.10
C GLU A 107 -18.47 -11.41 -6.44
N ASN A 108 -18.14 -10.47 -7.32
CA ASN A 108 -17.49 -10.72 -8.61
C ASN A 108 -15.97 -10.60 -8.53
N LEU A 109 -15.41 -10.58 -7.31
CA LEU A 109 -13.98 -10.44 -7.04
C LEU A 109 -13.41 -9.13 -7.60
N HIS A 110 -14.18 -8.06 -7.52
CA HIS A 110 -13.77 -6.70 -7.87
C HIS A 110 -13.57 -5.87 -6.60
N ASP A 111 -12.37 -5.29 -6.43
CA ASP A 111 -12.13 -4.29 -5.40
C ASP A 111 -12.72 -2.94 -5.82
N LEU A 112 -13.60 -2.37 -5.01
CA LEU A 112 -14.35 -1.17 -5.36
C LEU A 112 -13.50 0.11 -5.41
N HIS A 113 -12.28 0.08 -4.89
CA HIS A 113 -11.46 1.28 -4.69
C HIS A 113 -10.11 1.21 -5.39
N ILE A 114 -9.45 0.05 -5.36
CA ILE A 114 -8.06 -0.11 -5.79
C ILE A 114 -7.98 -0.84 -7.14
N PRO A 115 -7.30 -0.27 -8.15
CA PRO A 115 -7.15 -0.88 -9.47
C PRO A 115 -6.08 -1.98 -9.46
N TRP A 116 -6.34 -3.10 -8.77
CA TRP A 116 -5.35 -4.15 -8.47
C TRP A 116 -4.61 -4.72 -9.67
N LEU A 117 -5.25 -4.86 -10.83
CA LEU A 117 -4.54 -5.33 -12.04
C LEU A 117 -3.37 -4.40 -12.40
N GLY A 118 -3.56 -3.08 -12.28
CA GLY A 118 -2.52 -2.09 -12.52
C GLY A 118 -1.42 -2.15 -11.45
N VAL A 119 -1.81 -2.28 -10.19
CA VAL A 119 -0.87 -2.40 -9.05
C VAL A 119 0.00 -3.66 -9.18
N LEU A 120 -0.61 -4.82 -9.40
CA LEU A 120 0.12 -6.09 -9.54
C LEU A 120 1.03 -6.10 -10.77
N ARG A 121 0.61 -5.50 -11.89
CA ARG A 121 1.48 -5.32 -13.07
C ARG A 121 2.68 -4.44 -12.76
N ALA A 122 2.48 -3.29 -12.11
CA ALA A 122 3.57 -2.39 -11.77
C ALA A 122 4.56 -3.03 -10.79
N LEU A 123 4.07 -3.78 -9.78
CA LEU A 123 4.93 -4.54 -8.87
C LEU A 123 5.76 -5.59 -9.62
N ARG A 124 5.13 -6.38 -10.49
CA ARG A 124 5.82 -7.39 -11.32
C ARG A 124 6.85 -6.74 -12.26
N ASP A 125 6.44 -5.71 -12.98
CA ASP A 125 7.29 -5.03 -13.97
C ASP A 125 8.45 -4.28 -13.29
N GLY A 126 8.26 -3.85 -12.03
CA GLY A 126 9.32 -3.33 -11.16
C GLY A 126 10.20 -4.40 -10.52
N GLY A 127 9.92 -5.68 -10.73
CA GLY A 127 10.69 -6.81 -10.22
C GLY A 127 10.47 -7.11 -8.73
N TYR A 128 9.36 -6.67 -8.13
CA TYR A 128 9.04 -6.96 -6.74
C TYR A 128 8.74 -8.46 -6.55
N ASP A 129 9.46 -9.11 -5.64
CA ASP A 129 9.35 -10.54 -5.31
C ASP A 129 9.02 -10.79 -3.83
N GLY A 130 8.59 -9.74 -3.11
CA GLY A 130 8.29 -9.78 -1.68
C GLY A 130 6.85 -10.18 -1.34
N TRP A 131 6.37 -9.68 -0.21
CA TRP A 131 5.07 -10.05 0.38
C TRP A 131 4.02 -8.96 0.20
N LEU A 132 2.80 -9.39 -0.12
CA LEU A 132 1.59 -8.58 0.01
C LEU A 132 0.91 -8.92 1.34
N SER A 133 0.95 -8.02 2.31
CA SER A 133 0.23 -8.20 3.58
C SER A 133 -1.17 -7.65 3.47
N SER A 134 -2.18 -8.52 3.41
CA SER A 134 -3.59 -8.12 3.44
C SER A 134 -3.88 -7.24 4.65
N GLU A 135 -4.37 -6.02 4.40
CA GLU A 135 -4.82 -5.12 5.45
C GLU A 135 -6.28 -4.71 5.16
N TYR A 136 -7.20 -5.31 5.88
CA TYR A 136 -8.62 -4.99 5.76
C TYR A 136 -8.99 -3.82 6.69
N GLU A 137 -9.46 -2.72 6.11
CA GLU A 137 -9.89 -1.52 6.85
C GLU A 137 -11.36 -1.14 6.62
N GLY A 138 -12.16 -2.04 6.04
CA GLY A 138 -13.59 -1.85 5.89
C GLY A 138 -14.38 -2.03 7.20
N ARG A 139 -15.69 -2.22 7.07
CA ARG A 139 -16.63 -2.31 8.19
C ARG A 139 -16.23 -3.37 9.22
N ARG A 140 -16.35 -3.02 10.49
CA ARG A 140 -15.96 -3.86 11.65
C ARG A 140 -17.12 -4.73 12.14
N GLU A 141 -17.64 -5.55 11.24
CA GLU A 141 -18.71 -6.51 11.53
C GLU A 141 -18.12 -7.90 11.86
N PRO A 142 -18.76 -8.72 12.72
CA PRO A 142 -18.32 -10.09 12.98
C PRO A 142 -18.10 -10.89 11.69
N ASP A 143 -16.96 -11.58 11.61
CA ASP A 143 -16.52 -12.41 10.47
C ASP A 143 -16.34 -11.73 9.09
N ARG A 144 -16.69 -10.44 8.98
CA ARG A 144 -16.54 -9.70 7.72
C ARG A 144 -15.10 -9.61 7.27
N GLY A 145 -14.17 -9.24 8.15
CA GLY A 145 -12.75 -9.16 7.81
C GLY A 145 -12.18 -10.47 7.25
N LYS A 146 -12.56 -11.63 7.83
CA LYS A 146 -12.17 -12.95 7.31
C LYS A 146 -12.74 -13.19 5.90
N THR A 147 -14.00 -12.81 5.69
CA THR A 147 -14.67 -12.95 4.40
C THR A 147 -14.01 -12.08 3.34
N MET A 148 -13.68 -10.84 3.69
CA MET A 148 -13.05 -9.86 2.81
C MET A 148 -11.63 -10.28 2.42
N VAL A 149 -10.82 -10.76 3.38
CA VAL A 149 -9.49 -11.31 3.08
C VAL A 149 -9.57 -12.52 2.14
N ARG A 150 -10.55 -13.42 2.32
CA ARG A 150 -10.77 -14.53 1.39
C ARG A 150 -11.12 -14.06 -0.02
N ARG A 151 -11.98 -13.05 -0.15
CA ARG A 151 -12.32 -12.46 -1.45
C ARG A 151 -11.13 -11.77 -2.10
N GLN A 152 -10.33 -11.03 -1.33
CA GLN A 152 -9.09 -10.40 -1.83
C GLN A 152 -8.12 -11.46 -2.37
N HIS A 153 -7.93 -12.57 -1.67
CA HIS A 153 -7.04 -13.65 -2.11
C HIS A 153 -7.58 -14.35 -3.36
N ALA A 154 -8.89 -14.59 -3.45
CA ALA A 154 -9.52 -15.14 -4.64
C ALA A 154 -9.38 -14.19 -5.85
N MET A 155 -9.60 -12.89 -5.65
CA MET A 155 -9.36 -11.86 -6.65
C MET A 155 -7.90 -11.87 -7.13
N PHE A 156 -6.93 -11.90 -6.22
CA PHE A 156 -5.51 -11.96 -6.58
C PHE A 156 -5.18 -13.20 -7.40
N HIS A 157 -5.77 -14.35 -7.07
CA HIS A 157 -5.59 -15.57 -7.86
C HIS A 157 -6.11 -15.41 -9.30
N GLU A 158 -7.29 -14.81 -9.50
CA GLU A 158 -7.82 -14.55 -10.85
C GLU A 158 -6.98 -13.52 -11.62
N LEU A 159 -6.53 -12.46 -10.95
CA LEU A 159 -5.71 -11.43 -11.56
C LEU A 159 -4.33 -11.96 -11.94
N ALA A 160 -3.72 -12.82 -11.11
CA ALA A 160 -2.42 -13.42 -11.38
C ALA A 160 -2.41 -14.24 -12.68
N ALA A 161 -3.52 -14.90 -13.04
CA ALA A 161 -3.65 -15.61 -14.31
C ALA A 161 -3.67 -14.69 -15.55
N ARG A 162 -3.81 -13.37 -15.36
CA ARG A 162 -3.88 -12.33 -16.40
C ARG A 162 -2.64 -11.43 -16.44
N LEU A 163 -1.65 -11.71 -15.59
CA LEU A 163 -0.38 -11.00 -15.56
C LEU A 163 0.50 -11.50 -16.71
#